data_AF-A0A655A9D1-F1
#
_entry.id   AF-A0A655A9D1-F1
#
_cell.length_a   1.000
_cell.length_b   1.000
_cell.length_c   1.000
_cell.angle_alpha   90.00
_cell.angle_beta   90.00
_cell.angle_gamma   90.00
#
_symmetry.space_group_name_H-M   'P 1'
#
loop_
_entity.id
_entity.type
_entity.pdbx_description
1 polymer ?
#
loop_
_entity_poly.entity_id
_entity_poly.type
_entity_poly.pdbx_seq_one_letter_code
_entity_poly.pdbx_strand_id
1 'polypeptide(L)'
;MAVATSTGTGWINEAEASALEYMYNGDTAIVSMQYSFLPSWLSFLVDKENARHAGEALFEAVDKLIRQLPESQRPKLVVFGESLGSFGGEAPFMNLNNILARTDGALFSGPTFNNTVWNSLTANRDAGSPQWLPIYDDGRNVRFVARARDLQRPDAPWGRPRVVYLQHASDPIAWWTPRLLFREPDWLREQRGYDVLPQTRWIPVVTFVQVSADMAVATHVPDGHGHRYVATVADGWAAVLSPPGWTQQKTERLQPLLHANAKPFGS
;
A
#
# COMPACT_ATOMS: atom_id res chain seq x y z
N MET A 1 11.41 11.87 -6.98
CA MET A 1 10.60 12.54 -5.94
C MET A 1 9.46 11.62 -5.55
N ALA A 2 9.21 11.47 -4.26
CA ALA A 2 8.14 10.64 -3.73
C ALA A 2 7.26 11.45 -2.77
N VAL A 3 5.94 11.32 -2.92
CA VAL A 3 4.98 11.86 -1.96
C VAL A 3 4.56 10.71 -1.05
N ALA A 4 4.95 10.80 0.21
CA ALA A 4 4.65 9.82 1.24
C ALA A 4 3.52 10.35 2.11
N THR A 5 2.35 9.74 2.00
CA THR A 5 1.26 10.10 2.92
C THR A 5 1.48 9.34 4.22
N SER A 6 1.65 10.08 5.31
CA SER A 6 1.88 9.48 6.62
C SER A 6 0.61 8.88 7.21
N THR A 7 0.79 8.05 8.23
CA THR A 7 -0.28 7.78 9.20
C THR A 7 -0.48 8.99 10.14
N GLY A 8 -1.48 8.92 11.02
CA GLY A 8 -1.93 10.06 11.82
C GLY A 8 -0.81 10.80 12.55
N THR A 9 0.13 10.09 13.17
CA THR A 9 1.25 10.66 13.94
C THR A 9 2.40 11.22 13.09
N GLY A 10 2.26 11.30 11.77
CA GLY A 10 3.34 11.73 10.87
C GLY A 10 4.31 10.61 10.47
N TRP A 11 4.06 9.37 10.90
CA TRP A 11 4.92 8.23 10.61
C TRP A 11 4.71 7.68 9.19
N ILE A 12 5.82 7.39 8.51
CA ILE A 12 5.88 6.68 7.22
C ILE A 12 6.68 5.38 7.43
N ASN A 13 6.38 4.33 6.65
CA ASN A 13 7.12 3.08 6.73
C ASN A 13 8.57 3.28 6.26
N GLU A 14 9.52 3.06 7.18
CA GLU A 14 10.95 3.23 6.89
C GLU A 14 11.40 2.31 5.76
N ALA A 15 10.94 1.06 5.70
CA ALA A 15 11.31 0.15 4.62
C ALA A 15 10.92 0.69 3.24
N GLU A 16 9.74 1.33 3.12
CA GLU A 16 9.27 1.93 1.87
C GLU A 16 10.13 3.12 1.45
N ALA A 17 10.48 3.98 2.41
CA ALA A 17 11.35 5.13 2.16
C ALA A 17 12.80 4.71 1.86
N SER A 18 13.40 3.88 2.73
CA SER A 18 14.76 3.39 2.60
C SER A 18 14.97 2.58 1.33
N ALA A 19 13.99 1.78 0.89
CA ALA A 19 14.12 1.05 -0.36
C ALA A 19 14.33 2.00 -1.55
N LEU A 20 13.56 3.08 -1.66
CA LEU A 20 13.77 4.11 -2.68
C LEU A 20 15.14 4.76 -2.56
N GLU A 21 15.53 5.18 -1.35
CA GLU A 21 16.83 5.82 -1.08
C GLU A 21 18.00 4.91 -1.51
N TYR A 22 17.98 3.63 -1.13
CA TYR A 22 19.01 2.66 -1.51
C TYR A 22 19.01 2.38 -3.01
N MET A 23 17.83 2.25 -3.63
CA MET A 23 17.72 1.99 -5.07
C MET A 23 18.36 3.12 -5.88
N TYR A 24 18.09 4.37 -5.49
CA TYR A 24 18.55 5.57 -6.17
C TYR A 24 19.83 6.16 -5.60
N ASN A 25 20.50 5.47 -4.68
CA ASN A 25 21.74 5.92 -4.04
C ASN A 25 21.61 7.34 -3.44
N GLY A 26 20.47 7.62 -2.82
CA GLY A 26 20.13 8.91 -2.21
C GLY A 26 19.74 10.03 -3.18
N ASP A 27 19.66 9.77 -4.49
CA ASP A 27 19.11 10.73 -5.46
C ASP A 27 17.58 10.73 -5.44
N THR A 28 17.05 11.05 -4.26
CA THR A 28 15.63 10.99 -3.92
C THR A 28 15.25 12.19 -3.07
N ALA A 29 13.98 12.57 -3.19
CA ALA A 29 13.36 13.56 -2.32
C ALA A 29 12.01 12.98 -1.90
N ILE A 30 11.83 12.75 -0.60
CA ILE A 30 10.60 12.20 -0.02
C ILE A 30 9.92 13.33 0.75
N VAL A 31 8.68 13.65 0.37
CA VAL A 31 7.88 14.70 0.98
C VAL A 31 6.72 14.05 1.74
N SER A 32 6.59 14.40 3.02
CA SER A 32 5.53 13.93 3.92
C SER A 32 5.07 15.07 4.81
N MET A 33 3.93 14.90 5.46
CA MET A 33 3.48 15.84 6.48
C MET A 33 2.66 15.14 7.56
N GLN A 34 2.83 15.60 8.80
CA GLN A 34 1.97 15.22 9.91
C GLN A 34 0.67 16.03 9.86
N TYR A 35 -0.48 15.36 9.96
CA TYR A 35 -1.79 16.01 9.99
C TYR A 35 -2.57 15.75 11.29
N SER A 36 -2.07 14.89 12.19
CA SER A 36 -2.75 14.55 13.44
C SER A 36 -1.76 14.22 14.56
N PHE A 37 -2.27 14.18 15.79
CA PHE A 37 -1.56 13.69 16.98
C PHE A 37 -2.14 12.38 17.50
N LEU A 38 -3.21 11.87 16.88
CA LEU A 38 -3.86 10.64 17.30
C LEU A 38 -3.03 9.41 16.90
N PRO A 39 -2.92 8.38 17.77
CA PRO A 39 -2.34 7.09 17.40
C PRO A 39 -3.03 6.50 16.17
N SER A 40 -2.27 5.90 15.25
CA SER A 40 -2.74 5.54 13.90
C SER A 40 -3.98 4.64 13.85
N TRP A 41 -4.15 3.71 14.80
CA TRP A 41 -5.34 2.85 14.90
C TRP A 41 -6.59 3.63 15.31
N LEU A 42 -6.43 4.68 16.12
CA LEU A 42 -7.51 5.56 16.53
C LEU A 42 -7.87 6.50 15.37
N SER A 43 -6.87 7.05 14.68
CA SER A 43 -7.06 7.90 13.49
C SER A 43 -7.82 7.16 12.37
N PHE A 44 -7.58 5.86 12.21
CA PHE A 44 -8.34 5.03 11.25
C PHE A 44 -9.86 5.05 11.51
N LEU A 45 -10.29 5.08 12.78
CA LEU A 45 -11.70 5.08 13.14
C LEU A 45 -12.35 6.46 13.00
N VAL A 46 -11.62 7.54 13.31
CA VAL A 46 -12.23 8.87 13.51
C VAL A 46 -11.70 9.99 12.62
N ASP A 47 -10.55 9.80 11.95
CA ASP A 47 -9.77 10.91 11.35
C ASP A 47 -9.62 10.81 9.82
N LYS A 48 -10.53 10.06 9.19
CA LYS A 48 -10.50 9.78 7.74
C LYS A 48 -10.52 11.06 6.91
N GLU A 49 -11.35 12.02 7.28
CA GLU A 49 -11.50 13.25 6.50
C GLU A 49 -10.22 14.09 6.50
N ASN A 50 -9.53 14.14 7.64
CA ASN A 50 -8.24 14.83 7.73
C ASN A 50 -7.16 14.11 6.94
N ALA A 51 -7.10 12.77 6.99
CA ALA A 51 -6.16 12.00 6.16
C ALA A 51 -6.40 12.23 4.65
N ARG A 52 -7.66 12.33 4.22
CA ARG A 52 -8.05 12.64 2.84
C ARG A 52 -7.58 14.03 2.43
N HIS A 53 -7.98 15.07 3.19
CA HIS A 53 -7.57 16.45 2.92
C HIS A 53 -6.05 16.63 2.96
N ALA A 54 -5.38 15.92 3.87
CA ALA A 54 -3.93 15.94 3.98
C ALA A 54 -3.28 15.38 2.71
N GLY A 55 -3.65 14.16 2.29
CA GLY A 55 -3.10 13.55 1.10
C GLY A 55 -3.34 14.39 -0.17
N GLU A 56 -4.54 14.94 -0.33
CA GLU A 56 -4.89 15.87 -1.41
C GLU A 56 -4.00 17.13 -1.38
N ALA A 57 -3.95 17.84 -0.25
CA ALA A 57 -3.18 19.07 -0.15
C ALA A 57 -1.68 18.85 -0.39
N LEU A 58 -1.11 17.77 0.16
CA LEU A 58 0.30 17.43 0.00
C LEU A 58 0.63 17.12 -1.47
N PHE A 59 -0.17 16.26 -2.11
CA PHE A 59 0.08 15.88 -3.49
C PHE A 59 -0.10 17.07 -4.45
N GLU A 60 -1.17 17.85 -4.30
CA GLU A 60 -1.43 19.01 -5.16
C GLU A 60 -0.34 20.09 -5.01
N ALA A 61 0.19 20.29 -3.81
CA ALA A 61 1.31 21.22 -3.59
C ALA A 61 2.59 20.75 -4.30
N VAL A 62 2.91 19.46 -4.24
CA VAL A 62 4.09 18.88 -4.90
C VAL A 62 3.92 18.85 -6.42
N ASP A 63 2.76 18.42 -6.93
CA ASP A 63 2.45 18.41 -8.36
C ASP A 63 2.54 19.83 -8.95
N LYS A 64 1.99 20.83 -8.23
CA LYS A 64 2.10 22.24 -8.62
C LYS A 64 3.54 22.73 -8.70
N LEU A 65 4.41 22.31 -7.78
CA LEU A 65 5.83 22.68 -7.80
C LEU A 65 6.55 22.02 -8.98
N ILE A 66 6.35 20.72 -9.19
CA ILE A 66 6.97 19.98 -10.29
C ILE A 66 6.55 20.56 -11.65
N ARG A 67 5.28 20.93 -11.82
CA ARG A 67 4.77 21.50 -13.07
C ARG A 67 5.41 22.83 -13.46
N GLN A 68 5.94 23.58 -12.48
CA GLN A 68 6.67 24.83 -12.74
C GLN A 68 8.08 24.58 -13.29
N LEU A 69 8.62 23.37 -13.13
CA LEU A 69 9.92 23.01 -13.71
C LEU A 69 9.79 22.79 -15.22
N PRO A 70 10.85 23.14 -16.01
CA PRO A 70 10.96 22.72 -17.40
C PRO A 70 10.80 21.21 -17.53
N GLU A 71 10.15 20.74 -18.60
CA GLU A 71 9.81 19.31 -18.78
C GLU A 71 11.03 18.39 -18.66
N SER A 72 12.18 18.81 -19.19
CA SER A 72 13.45 18.08 -19.12
C SER A 72 14.07 17.98 -17.72
N GLN A 73 13.57 18.76 -16.75
CA GLN A 73 14.06 18.81 -15.37
C GLN A 73 13.06 18.21 -14.38
N ARG A 74 11.88 17.78 -14.84
CA ARG A 74 10.87 17.21 -13.94
C ARG A 74 11.37 15.88 -13.39
N PRO A 75 11.44 15.71 -12.05
CA PRO A 75 11.79 14.42 -11.48
C PRO A 75 10.69 13.41 -11.76
N LYS A 76 11.04 12.12 -11.72
CA LYS A 76 10.05 11.07 -11.60
C LYS A 76 9.24 11.27 -10.31
N LEU A 77 7.92 11.19 -10.41
CA LEU A 77 6.99 11.39 -9.30
C LEU A 77 6.29 10.09 -8.95
N VAL A 78 6.52 9.57 -7.74
CA VAL A 78 5.80 8.40 -7.22
C VAL A 78 5.04 8.76 -5.95
N VAL A 79 4.01 7.99 -5.64
CA VAL A 79 3.26 8.11 -4.39
C VAL A 79 3.30 6.82 -3.60
N PHE A 80 3.34 6.92 -2.28
CA PHE A 80 3.25 5.75 -1.42
C PHE A 80 2.63 6.03 -0.06
N GLY A 81 2.24 4.95 0.61
CA GLY A 81 1.79 4.99 1.99
C GLY A 81 1.28 3.64 2.47
N GLU A 82 1.37 3.43 3.77
CA GLU A 82 0.89 2.23 4.45
C GLU A 82 -0.39 2.55 5.24
N SER A 83 -1.35 1.61 5.27
CA SER A 83 -2.54 1.71 6.11
C SER A 83 -3.36 2.96 5.80
N LEU A 84 -3.64 3.81 6.81
CA LEU A 84 -4.25 5.13 6.63
C LEU A 84 -3.46 6.05 5.68
N GLY A 85 -2.14 5.88 5.60
CA GLY A 85 -1.31 6.57 4.62
C GLY A 85 -1.65 6.17 3.18
N SER A 86 -1.94 4.89 2.93
CA SER A 86 -2.41 4.46 1.61
C SER A 86 -3.75 5.11 1.22
N PHE A 87 -4.65 5.28 2.19
CA PHE A 87 -5.94 5.93 1.98
C PHE A 87 -5.78 7.40 1.58
N GLY A 88 -4.99 8.17 2.34
CA GLY A 88 -4.72 9.57 1.98
C GLY A 88 -3.89 9.67 0.69
N GLY A 89 -3.00 8.71 0.43
CA GLY A 89 -2.21 8.65 -0.80
C GLY A 89 -3.04 8.40 -2.06
N GLU A 90 -4.19 7.73 -1.95
CA GLU A 90 -5.15 7.56 -3.05
C GLU A 90 -6.08 8.76 -3.25
N ALA A 91 -6.30 9.55 -2.20
CA ALA A 91 -7.30 10.63 -2.17
C ALA A 91 -7.21 11.62 -3.37
N PRO A 92 -6.01 12.07 -3.82
CA PRO A 92 -5.90 13.00 -4.95
C PRO A 92 -6.38 12.46 -6.30
N PHE A 93 -6.57 11.14 -6.43
CA PHE A 93 -6.73 10.49 -7.73
C PHE A 93 -8.15 9.98 -7.99
N MET A 94 -8.92 9.57 -6.98
CA MET A 94 -10.28 9.02 -7.11
C MET A 94 -10.42 7.69 -7.89
N ASN A 95 -9.55 7.44 -8.88
CA ASN A 95 -9.53 6.22 -9.71
C ASN A 95 -8.10 5.93 -10.21
N LEU A 96 -7.90 4.71 -10.74
CA LEU A 96 -6.59 4.26 -11.23
C LEU A 96 -6.06 5.12 -12.38
N ASN A 97 -6.90 5.53 -13.34
CA ASN A 97 -6.45 6.31 -14.50
C ASN A 97 -5.82 7.64 -14.10
N ASN A 98 -6.34 8.28 -13.05
CA ASN A 98 -5.76 9.51 -12.52
C ASN A 98 -4.41 9.28 -11.83
N ILE A 99 -4.20 8.14 -11.16
CA ILE A 99 -2.87 7.76 -10.64
C ILE A 99 -1.91 7.66 -11.84
N LEU A 100 -2.28 6.88 -12.85
CA LEU A 100 -1.44 6.64 -14.04
C LEU A 100 -1.17 7.91 -14.85
N ALA A 101 -2.09 8.87 -14.85
CA ALA A 101 -1.93 10.12 -15.61
C ALA A 101 -1.08 11.16 -14.86
N ARG A 102 -0.95 11.06 -13.54
CA ARG A 102 -0.35 12.09 -12.68
C ARG A 102 0.90 11.62 -11.95
N THR A 103 1.27 10.34 -12.04
CA THR A 103 2.46 9.79 -11.41
C THR A 103 3.21 8.85 -12.36
N ASP A 104 4.49 8.64 -12.11
CA ASP A 104 5.30 7.60 -12.76
C ASP A 104 5.13 6.21 -12.09
N GLY A 105 4.36 6.15 -11.00
CA GLY A 105 4.00 4.90 -10.32
C GLY A 105 3.50 5.12 -8.89
N ALA A 106 3.03 4.05 -8.26
CA ALA A 106 2.58 4.06 -6.87
C ALA A 106 2.84 2.73 -6.16
N LEU A 107 3.12 2.78 -4.86
CA LEU A 107 3.22 1.63 -3.97
C LEU A 107 2.35 1.86 -2.74
N PHE A 108 1.36 1.01 -2.52
CA PHE A 108 0.46 1.12 -1.36
C PHE A 108 0.48 -0.18 -0.56
N SER A 109 0.64 -0.08 0.76
CA SER A 109 0.74 -1.25 1.63
C SER A 109 -0.41 -1.31 2.63
N GLY A 110 -0.99 -2.49 2.82
CA GLY A 110 -2.11 -2.70 3.72
C GLY A 110 -3.26 -1.71 3.48
N PRO A 111 -3.78 -1.61 2.25
CA PRO A 111 -4.89 -0.71 1.93
C PRO A 111 -6.09 -1.01 2.80
N THR A 112 -6.82 0.03 3.18
CA THR A 112 -7.96 -0.10 4.09
C THR A 112 -9.28 -0.16 3.34
N PHE A 113 -10.35 -0.61 4.01
CA PHE A 113 -11.69 -0.59 3.43
C PHE A 113 -12.21 0.81 3.03
N ASN A 114 -11.53 1.91 3.39
CA ASN A 114 -11.90 3.26 2.96
C ASN A 114 -11.22 3.68 1.63
N ASN A 115 -10.19 2.95 1.18
CA ASN A 115 -9.46 3.24 -0.05
C ASN A 115 -10.39 3.12 -1.27
N THR A 116 -10.72 4.25 -1.90
CA THR A 116 -11.73 4.28 -2.96
C THR A 116 -11.23 3.58 -4.23
N VAL A 117 -9.97 3.78 -4.59
CA VAL A 117 -9.39 3.15 -5.79
C VAL A 117 -9.25 1.65 -5.54
N TRP A 118 -8.64 1.25 -4.43
CA TRP A 118 -8.49 -0.15 -4.06
C TRP A 118 -9.82 -0.92 -4.03
N ASN A 119 -10.86 -0.36 -3.43
CA ASN A 119 -12.19 -0.98 -3.40
C ASN A 119 -12.79 -1.14 -4.81
N SER A 120 -12.66 -0.11 -5.65
CA SER A 120 -13.16 -0.15 -7.02
C SER A 120 -12.44 -1.23 -7.84
N LEU A 121 -11.12 -1.31 -7.74
CA LEU A 121 -10.32 -2.34 -8.42
C LEU A 121 -10.67 -3.75 -7.93
N THR A 122 -10.82 -3.93 -6.62
CA THR A 122 -11.17 -5.23 -6.02
C THR A 122 -12.59 -5.66 -6.37
N ALA A 123 -13.54 -4.73 -6.42
CA ALA A 123 -14.93 -5.01 -6.79
C ALA A 123 -15.08 -5.36 -8.28
N ASN A 124 -14.25 -4.76 -9.14
CA ASN A 124 -14.25 -4.99 -10.58
C ASN A 124 -13.12 -5.94 -11.03
N ARG A 125 -12.64 -6.80 -10.12
CA ARG A 125 -11.59 -7.78 -10.40
C ARG A 125 -12.03 -8.80 -11.46
N ASP A 126 -11.06 -9.31 -12.21
CA ASP A 126 -11.23 -10.35 -13.21
C ASP A 126 -11.74 -11.64 -12.55
N ALA A 127 -12.62 -12.34 -13.27
CA ALA A 127 -13.26 -13.55 -12.78
C ALA A 127 -12.21 -14.62 -12.41
N GLY A 128 -12.44 -15.31 -11.28
CA GLY A 128 -11.55 -16.34 -10.76
C GLY A 128 -10.36 -15.83 -9.94
N SER A 129 -10.18 -14.50 -9.82
CA SER A 129 -9.23 -13.93 -8.86
C SER A 129 -9.90 -13.72 -7.48
N PRO A 130 -9.25 -14.13 -6.38
CA PRO A 130 -9.84 -13.96 -5.05
C PRO A 130 -9.76 -12.50 -4.59
N GLN A 131 -10.69 -12.07 -3.73
CA GLN A 131 -10.73 -10.72 -3.16
C GLN A 131 -9.42 -10.34 -2.46
N TRP A 132 -8.75 -11.30 -1.81
CA TRP A 132 -7.49 -11.06 -1.13
C TRP A 132 -6.28 -10.97 -2.06
N LEU A 133 -6.40 -11.38 -3.33
CA LEU A 133 -5.35 -11.25 -4.34
C LEU A 133 -5.96 -11.03 -5.74
N PRO A 134 -6.65 -9.89 -5.94
CA PRO A 134 -7.41 -9.64 -7.15
C PRO A 134 -6.49 -9.45 -8.36
N ILE A 135 -7.00 -9.78 -9.54
CA ILE A 135 -6.44 -9.35 -10.82
C ILE A 135 -7.43 -8.33 -11.37
N TYR A 136 -6.96 -7.21 -11.91
CA TYR A 136 -7.83 -6.20 -12.51
C TYR A 136 -7.33 -5.88 -13.91
N ASP A 137 -8.18 -6.05 -14.92
CA ASP A 137 -7.86 -5.72 -16.32
C ASP A 137 -6.56 -6.38 -16.79
N ASP A 138 -6.46 -7.71 -16.61
CA ASP A 138 -5.26 -8.52 -16.86
C ASP A 138 -4.01 -8.05 -16.07
N GLY A 139 -4.22 -7.21 -15.05
CA GLY A 139 -3.25 -6.40 -14.31
C GLY A 139 -2.29 -5.62 -15.22
N ARG A 140 -2.82 -5.03 -16.29
CA ARG A 140 -2.07 -4.22 -17.25
C ARG A 140 -1.25 -3.10 -16.60
N ASN A 141 -1.75 -2.49 -15.54
CA ASN A 141 -1.07 -1.40 -14.84
C ASN A 141 -1.02 -1.57 -13.31
N VAL A 142 -1.85 -2.44 -12.74
CA VAL A 142 -1.93 -2.66 -11.29
C VAL A 142 -1.71 -4.13 -10.93
N ARG A 143 -0.89 -4.38 -9.90
CA ARG A 143 -0.65 -5.72 -9.35
C ARG A 143 -0.89 -5.72 -7.84
N PHE A 144 -1.55 -6.77 -7.36
CA PHE A 144 -1.75 -7.03 -5.94
C PHE A 144 -0.80 -8.14 -5.52
N VAL A 145 -0.05 -7.92 -4.44
CA VAL A 145 1.13 -8.70 -4.09
C VAL A 145 1.07 -9.07 -2.62
N ALA A 146 1.05 -10.37 -2.33
CA ALA A 146 1.25 -10.89 -0.98
C ALA A 146 2.69 -11.44 -0.82
N ARG A 147 3.30 -11.88 -1.92
CA ARG A 147 4.67 -12.38 -2.01
C ARG A 147 5.29 -11.92 -3.32
N ALA A 148 6.63 -11.81 -3.37
CA ALA A 148 7.36 -11.35 -4.56
C ALA A 148 6.95 -12.05 -5.88
N ARG A 149 6.65 -13.36 -5.83
CA ARG A 149 6.18 -14.13 -7.00
C ARG A 149 4.88 -13.61 -7.62
N ASP A 150 4.05 -12.93 -6.84
CA ASP A 150 2.74 -12.43 -7.29
C ASP A 150 2.91 -11.24 -8.26
N LEU A 151 4.09 -10.61 -8.32
CA LEU A 151 4.41 -9.59 -9.33
C LEU A 151 4.38 -10.13 -10.76
N GLN A 152 4.54 -11.44 -10.93
CA GLN A 152 4.46 -12.14 -12.22
C GLN A 152 3.04 -12.64 -12.52
N ARG A 153 2.04 -12.26 -11.70
CA ARG A 153 0.66 -12.72 -11.84
C ARG A 153 -0.29 -11.59 -12.25
N PRO A 154 -1.14 -11.82 -13.29
CA PRO A 154 -1.04 -12.86 -14.31
C PRO A 154 0.22 -12.77 -15.15
N ASP A 155 0.51 -13.87 -15.84
CA ASP A 155 1.52 -13.95 -16.91
C ASP A 155 1.01 -13.17 -18.14
N ALA A 156 1.07 -11.85 -18.03
CA ALA A 156 0.56 -10.91 -19.00
C ALA A 156 1.45 -9.66 -19.06
N PRO A 157 1.47 -8.94 -20.19
CA PRO A 157 2.24 -7.70 -20.31
C PRO A 157 1.88 -6.69 -19.20
N TRP A 158 2.92 -6.13 -18.57
CA TRP A 158 2.76 -5.12 -17.53
C TRP A 158 3.27 -3.76 -18.01
N GLY A 159 2.32 -2.87 -18.32
CA GLY A 159 2.52 -1.53 -18.82
C GLY A 159 3.19 -0.59 -17.82
N ARG A 160 3.31 0.68 -18.21
CA ARG A 160 3.78 1.78 -17.38
C ARG A 160 2.84 2.98 -17.57
N PRO A 161 2.60 3.80 -16.54
CA PRO A 161 3.05 3.66 -15.14
C PRO A 161 2.50 2.44 -14.40
N ARG A 162 3.11 2.09 -13.26
CA ARG A 162 2.77 0.88 -12.50
C ARG A 162 2.29 1.21 -11.09
N VAL A 163 1.25 0.53 -10.66
CA VAL A 163 0.72 0.59 -9.29
C VAL A 163 0.86 -0.79 -8.65
N VAL A 164 1.41 -0.84 -7.45
CA VAL A 164 1.50 -2.08 -6.66
C VAL A 164 0.77 -1.89 -5.35
N TYR A 165 -0.09 -2.85 -5.02
CA TYR A 165 -0.69 -2.99 -3.71
C TYR A 165 -0.06 -4.17 -2.97
N LEU A 166 0.62 -3.92 -1.86
CA LEU A 166 1.07 -4.96 -0.94
C LEU A 166 -0.07 -5.27 0.03
N GLN A 167 -0.54 -6.52 0.05
CA GLN A 167 -1.63 -6.95 0.93
C GLN A 167 -1.54 -8.42 1.30
N HIS A 168 -1.86 -8.74 2.56
CA HIS A 168 -1.92 -10.11 3.05
C HIS A 168 -3.37 -10.54 3.30
N ALA A 169 -3.70 -11.80 3.05
CA ALA A 169 -5.04 -12.30 3.37
C ALA A 169 -5.27 -12.36 4.89
N SER A 170 -4.20 -12.44 5.68
CA SER A 170 -4.27 -12.36 7.14
C SER A 170 -4.29 -10.93 7.70
N ASP A 171 -4.26 -9.87 6.89
CA ASP A 171 -4.26 -8.48 7.38
C ASP A 171 -5.65 -8.04 7.89
N PRO A 172 -5.88 -7.96 9.20
CA PRO A 172 -7.19 -7.57 9.72
C PRO A 172 -7.54 -6.12 9.39
N ILE A 173 -6.56 -5.23 9.18
CA ILE A 173 -6.81 -3.82 8.87
C ILE A 173 -7.40 -3.67 7.47
N ALA A 174 -6.92 -4.47 6.51
CA ALA A 174 -7.45 -4.48 5.15
C ALA A 174 -8.87 -5.05 5.09
N TRP A 175 -9.14 -6.10 5.87
CA TRP A 175 -10.42 -6.83 5.83
C TRP A 175 -11.48 -6.32 6.79
N TRP A 176 -11.13 -5.46 7.75
CA TRP A 176 -12.09 -4.86 8.68
C TRP A 176 -13.06 -3.95 7.94
N THR A 177 -14.36 -4.20 8.12
CA THR A 177 -15.41 -3.29 7.67
C THR A 177 -16.62 -3.44 8.58
N PRO A 178 -17.39 -2.36 8.86
CA PRO A 178 -18.63 -2.46 9.62
C PRO A 178 -19.63 -3.46 9.00
N ARG A 179 -19.52 -3.72 7.69
CA ARG A 179 -20.37 -4.69 6.98
C ARG A 179 -20.18 -6.13 7.47
N LEU A 180 -19.05 -6.46 8.11
CA LEU A 180 -18.80 -7.78 8.71
C LEU A 180 -19.85 -8.16 9.77
N LEU A 181 -20.54 -7.17 10.35
CA LEU A 181 -21.64 -7.41 11.30
C LEU A 181 -22.82 -8.15 10.64
N PHE A 182 -23.06 -7.91 9.34
CA PHE A 182 -24.30 -8.31 8.67
C PHE A 182 -24.08 -9.13 7.39
N ARG A 183 -22.85 -9.16 6.86
CA ARG A 183 -22.55 -9.81 5.59
C ARG A 183 -21.21 -10.54 5.64
N GLU A 184 -21.24 -11.79 5.18
CA GLU A 184 -20.04 -12.58 4.93
C GLU A 184 -19.26 -11.98 3.74
N PRO A 185 -17.96 -11.66 3.90
CA PRO A 185 -17.13 -11.10 2.84
C PRO A 185 -16.64 -12.17 1.86
N ASP A 186 -16.32 -11.76 0.63
CA ASP A 186 -15.90 -12.68 -0.44
C ASP A 186 -14.62 -13.45 -0.04
N TRP A 187 -13.65 -12.81 0.62
CA TRP A 187 -12.42 -13.47 1.09
C TRP A 187 -12.66 -14.62 2.10
N LEU A 188 -13.83 -14.65 2.77
CA LEU A 188 -14.29 -15.76 3.59
C LEU A 188 -15.21 -16.75 2.85
N ARG A 189 -15.61 -16.47 1.61
CA ARG A 189 -16.35 -17.42 0.75
C ARG A 189 -15.46 -18.11 -0.28
N GLU A 190 -14.40 -17.44 -0.69
CA GLU A 190 -13.46 -17.87 -1.73
C GLU A 190 -12.30 -18.69 -1.15
N GLN A 191 -11.40 -19.13 -2.03
CA GLN A 191 -10.15 -19.78 -1.64
C GLN A 191 -9.34 -18.89 -0.69
N ARG A 192 -9.00 -19.44 0.48
CA ARG A 192 -8.23 -18.74 1.51
C ARG A 192 -6.83 -18.40 1.02
N GLY A 193 -6.30 -17.28 1.53
CA GLY A 193 -4.88 -16.98 1.42
C GLY A 193 -4.03 -17.99 2.17
N TYR A 194 -2.74 -18.05 1.81
CA TYR A 194 -1.80 -19.03 2.36
C TYR A 194 -1.58 -18.89 3.87
N ASP A 195 -1.91 -17.72 4.40
CA ASP A 195 -1.71 -17.24 5.76
C ASP A 195 -3.02 -17.18 6.57
N VAL A 196 -4.13 -17.67 6.02
CA VAL A 196 -5.42 -17.75 6.71
C VAL A 196 -5.79 -19.21 6.94
N LEU A 197 -6.12 -19.57 8.18
CA LEU A 197 -6.51 -20.93 8.53
C LEU A 197 -7.80 -21.35 7.78
N PRO A 198 -7.86 -22.57 7.21
CA PRO A 198 -9.05 -23.06 6.50
C PRO A 198 -10.32 -23.15 7.37
N GLN A 199 -10.11 -23.22 8.68
CA GLN A 199 -11.15 -23.32 9.70
C GLN A 199 -11.77 -21.96 10.04
N THR A 200 -11.19 -20.84 9.58
CA THR A 200 -11.75 -19.51 9.78
C THR A 200 -13.11 -19.42 9.09
N ARG A 201 -14.16 -19.26 9.89
CA ARG A 201 -15.55 -19.11 9.47
C ARG A 201 -16.02 -17.71 9.85
N TRP A 202 -16.86 -17.13 9.00
CA TRP A 202 -17.58 -15.93 9.36
C TRP A 202 -18.65 -16.28 10.38
N ILE A 203 -18.60 -15.63 11.53
CA ILE A 203 -19.63 -15.69 12.56
C ILE A 203 -20.04 -14.22 12.79
N PRO A 204 -21.28 -13.82 12.44
CA PRO A 204 -21.70 -12.42 12.56
C PRO A 204 -21.46 -11.90 13.98
N VAL A 205 -21.09 -10.62 14.10
CA VAL A 205 -20.65 -9.96 15.34
C VAL A 205 -19.32 -10.49 15.88
N VAL A 206 -19.13 -11.80 16.01
CA VAL A 206 -17.89 -12.41 16.51
C VAL A 206 -16.70 -12.09 15.60
N THR A 207 -16.84 -12.27 14.28
CA THR A 207 -15.78 -11.92 13.33
C THR A 207 -15.49 -10.42 13.32
N PHE A 208 -16.50 -9.57 13.51
CA PHE A 208 -16.27 -8.13 13.63
C PHE A 208 -15.45 -7.79 14.88
N VAL A 209 -15.79 -8.37 16.04
CA VAL A 209 -15.04 -8.17 17.29
C VAL A 209 -13.64 -8.75 17.20
N GLN A 210 -13.49 -9.95 16.63
CA GLN A 210 -12.20 -10.61 16.44
C GLN A 210 -11.27 -9.80 15.54
N VAL A 211 -11.72 -9.40 14.34
CA VAL A 211 -10.92 -8.56 13.45
C VAL A 211 -10.59 -7.22 14.12
N SER A 212 -11.51 -6.63 14.89
CA SER A 212 -11.23 -5.40 15.67
C SER A 212 -10.17 -5.60 16.75
N ALA A 213 -10.16 -6.74 17.44
CA ALA A 213 -9.14 -7.06 18.44
C ALA A 213 -7.78 -7.33 17.79
N ASP A 214 -7.76 -8.01 16.65
CA ASP A 214 -6.56 -8.34 15.89
C ASP A 214 -5.87 -7.09 15.30
N MET A 215 -6.62 -6.00 15.04
CA MET A 215 -6.04 -4.71 14.63
C MET A 215 -5.02 -4.16 15.64
N ALA A 216 -5.22 -4.39 16.94
CA ALA A 216 -4.32 -3.88 17.98
C ALA A 216 -2.95 -4.58 18.01
N VAL A 217 -2.88 -5.81 17.46
CA VAL A 217 -1.67 -6.64 17.42
C VAL A 217 -1.20 -6.93 16.00
N ALA A 218 -1.81 -6.32 14.97
CA ALA A 218 -1.57 -6.62 13.55
C ALA A 218 -0.11 -6.38 13.10
N THR A 219 0.66 -5.63 13.88
CA THR A 219 2.09 -5.35 13.67
C THR A 219 3.03 -6.29 14.46
N HIS A 220 2.52 -7.13 15.36
CA HIS A 220 3.29 -8.06 16.20
C HIS A 220 3.27 -9.49 15.66
N VAL A 221 3.37 -9.64 14.33
CA VAL A 221 3.45 -10.92 13.62
C VAL A 221 4.78 -11.06 12.89
N PRO A 222 5.18 -12.26 12.43
CA PRO A 222 6.29 -12.40 11.48
C PRO A 222 6.02 -11.59 10.20
N ASP A 223 7.08 -11.15 9.54
CA ASP A 223 6.97 -10.42 8.28
C ASP A 223 6.39 -11.31 7.16
N GLY A 224 5.62 -10.71 6.23
CA GLY A 224 4.87 -11.46 5.20
C GLY A 224 3.52 -12.01 5.68
N HIS A 225 3.07 -11.56 6.85
CA HIS A 225 1.78 -11.86 7.46
C HIS A 225 1.20 -10.60 8.10
N GLY A 226 -0.12 -10.58 8.31
CA GLY A 226 -0.82 -9.47 8.93
C GLY A 226 -0.46 -8.13 8.28
N HIS A 227 -0.28 -7.11 9.11
CA HIS A 227 0.03 -5.75 8.65
C HIS A 227 1.55 -5.48 8.63
N ARG A 228 2.34 -6.42 8.10
CA ARG A 228 3.81 -6.30 7.97
C ARG A 228 4.31 -6.68 6.58
N TYR A 229 4.76 -5.70 5.83
CA TYR A 229 5.02 -5.80 4.39
C TYR A 229 6.50 -5.77 3.97
N VAL A 230 7.44 -5.63 4.91
CA VAL A 230 8.85 -5.28 4.65
C VAL A 230 9.50 -6.22 3.63
N ALA A 231 9.26 -7.53 3.75
CA ALA A 231 9.79 -8.57 2.88
C ALA A 231 9.51 -8.36 1.39
N THR A 232 8.44 -7.63 1.05
CA THR A 232 7.99 -7.43 -0.33
C THR A 232 8.15 -6.00 -0.84
N VAL A 233 8.55 -5.06 0.03
CA VAL A 233 8.68 -3.64 -0.31
C VAL A 233 9.74 -3.41 -1.40
N ALA A 234 10.91 -4.05 -1.28
CA ALA A 234 11.98 -3.90 -2.28
C ALA A 234 11.54 -4.43 -3.66
N ASP A 235 10.85 -5.57 -3.71
CA ASP A 235 10.32 -6.12 -4.96
C ASP A 235 9.23 -5.23 -5.54
N GLY A 236 8.34 -4.71 -4.70
CA GLY A 236 7.29 -3.76 -5.09
C GLY A 236 7.88 -2.51 -5.75
N TRP A 237 8.85 -1.86 -5.11
CA TRP A 237 9.52 -0.69 -5.70
C TRP A 237 10.30 -1.02 -6.96
N ALA A 238 11.07 -2.10 -6.97
CA ALA A 238 11.82 -2.53 -8.17
C ALA A 238 10.89 -2.74 -9.38
N ALA A 239 9.68 -3.24 -9.13
CA ALA A 239 8.67 -3.45 -10.14
C ALA A 239 8.00 -2.14 -10.59
N VAL A 240 7.70 -1.23 -9.66
CA VAL A 240 7.08 0.09 -9.94
C VAL A 240 8.05 0.99 -10.72
N LEU A 241 9.20 1.29 -10.10
CA LEU A 241 10.16 2.25 -10.61
C LEU A 241 11.58 1.80 -10.23
N SER A 242 12.32 1.30 -11.22
CA SER A 242 13.71 0.86 -11.08
C SER A 242 14.67 1.82 -11.79
N PRO A 243 15.82 2.16 -11.16
CA PRO A 243 16.87 2.92 -11.83
C PRO A 243 17.55 2.08 -12.92
N PRO A 244 18.21 2.72 -13.91
CA PRO A 244 18.97 2.02 -14.95
C PRO A 244 19.97 1.02 -14.35
N GLY A 245 19.95 -0.22 -14.84
CA GLY A 245 20.84 -1.27 -14.34
C GLY A 245 20.49 -1.83 -12.96
N TRP A 246 19.28 -1.57 -12.43
CA TRP A 246 18.74 -2.30 -11.29
C TRP A 246 18.39 -3.74 -11.68
N THR A 247 18.74 -4.71 -10.84
CA THR A 247 18.55 -6.15 -11.12
C THR A 247 17.89 -6.84 -9.94
N GLN A 248 17.30 -8.02 -10.17
CA GLN A 248 16.71 -8.81 -9.08
C GLN A 248 17.73 -9.15 -7.99
N GLN A 249 18.99 -9.43 -8.37
CA GLN A 249 20.08 -9.65 -7.41
C GLN A 249 20.32 -8.44 -6.50
N LYS A 250 20.16 -7.20 -7.00
CA LYS A 250 20.26 -5.99 -6.17
C LYS A 250 19.07 -5.87 -5.23
N THR A 251 17.87 -6.21 -5.68
CA THR A 251 16.66 -6.30 -4.83
C THR A 251 16.87 -7.30 -3.68
N GLU A 252 17.36 -8.51 -3.97
CA GLU A 252 17.64 -9.55 -2.98
C GLU A 252 18.71 -9.13 -1.96
N ARG A 253 19.72 -8.35 -2.39
CA ARG A 253 20.74 -7.79 -1.49
C ARG A 253 20.22 -6.66 -0.61
N LEU A 254 19.19 -5.95 -1.06
CA LEU A 254 18.56 -4.84 -0.34
C LEU A 254 17.59 -5.35 0.74
N GLN A 255 16.79 -6.38 0.44
CA GLN A 255 15.80 -6.95 1.35
C GLN A 255 16.26 -7.11 2.82
N PRO A 256 17.42 -7.73 3.13
CA PRO A 256 17.85 -7.92 4.52
C PRO A 256 18.26 -6.63 5.24
N LEU A 257 18.44 -5.52 4.52
CA LEU A 257 18.78 -4.21 5.09
C LEU A 257 17.54 -3.39 5.48
N LEU A 258 16.35 -3.80 5.02
CA LEU A 258 15.12 -3.08 5.26
C LEU A 258 14.49 -3.48 6.59
N HIS A 259 14.00 -2.48 7.31
CA HIS A 259 13.33 -2.66 8.59
C HIS A 259 12.09 -1.76 8.65
N ALA A 260 11.04 -2.24 9.31
CA ALA A 260 9.84 -1.43 9.54
C ALA A 260 10.06 -0.34 10.60
N ASN A 261 11.04 -0.52 11.50
CA ASN A 261 11.20 0.32 12.67
C ASN A 261 12.40 1.25 12.52
N ALA A 262 12.14 2.53 12.36
CA ALA A 262 13.14 3.53 12.68
C ALA A 262 13.35 3.43 14.19
N LYS A 263 14.48 2.88 14.63
CA LYS A 263 14.91 3.19 15.99
C LYS A 263 15.04 4.70 16.03
N PRO A 264 14.33 5.41 16.94
CA PRO A 264 14.65 6.81 17.14
C PRO A 264 16.14 6.88 17.44
N PHE A 265 16.86 7.74 16.74
CA PHE A 265 18.24 8.04 17.11
C PHE A 265 18.25 8.47 18.58
N GLY A 266 18.79 7.61 19.47
CA GLY A 266 18.95 7.90 20.89
C GLY A 266 18.07 7.13 21.87
N SER A 267 18.02 5.79 21.80
CA SER A 267 17.67 4.94 22.94
C SER A 267 18.69 3.83 23.19
#